data_AF-A0A7W0VFU6-F1
#
_entry.id   AF-A0A7W0VFU6-F1
#
_cell.length_a   1.000
_cell.length_b   1.000
_cell.length_c   1.000
_cell.angle_alpha   90.00
_cell.angle_beta   90.00
_cell.angle_gamma   90.00
#
_symmetry.space_group_name_H-M   'P 1'
#
loop_
_entity.id
_entity.type
_entity.pdbx_description
1 polymer ?
#
loop_
_entity_poly.entity_id
_entity_poly.type
_entity_poly.pdbx_seq_one_letter_code
_entity_poly.pdbx_strand_id
1 'polypeptide(L)'
;MKLAAAIVLATVLAASPARAQPDCTADADRLRAHLEQADRATFRWNTTWAILFGTAAVGQVVLAVTEIKPFGTFDAATRDTYYVGATKATLALATRVFTPLRVSIPAPSADRCSELIALRASLSSIANKERQGFWLGHLGGFVLNVAASGLLWHRHSFNDGALSFAMSFPVGLASTYTMPRRSWHLYRAERASWSVGLAIHSERTMFSLSGEI
;
A
#
# COMPACT_ATOMS: atom_id res chain seq x y z
N MET A 1 19.81 -52.88 47.60
CA MET A 1 19.60 -51.41 47.59
C MET A 1 18.82 -51.05 46.34
N LYS A 2 17.52 -50.74 46.47
CA LYS A 2 16.63 -50.34 45.37
C LYS A 2 16.12 -48.93 45.68
N LEU A 3 16.58 -47.93 44.93
CA LEU A 3 16.12 -46.55 45.02
C LEU A 3 14.86 -46.41 44.16
N ALA A 4 13.72 -46.21 44.81
CA ALA A 4 12.44 -45.94 44.18
C ALA A 4 12.36 -44.46 43.78
N ALA A 5 12.34 -44.19 42.48
CA ALA A 5 12.04 -42.86 41.94
C ALA A 5 10.52 -42.74 41.76
N ALA A 6 9.88 -41.97 42.64
CA ALA A 6 8.46 -41.64 42.54
C ALA A 6 8.27 -40.55 41.47
N ILE A 7 7.69 -40.92 40.34
CA ILE A 7 7.27 -39.99 39.28
C ILE A 7 5.92 -39.39 39.73
N VAL A 8 5.94 -38.13 40.18
CA VAL A 8 4.73 -37.35 40.42
C VAL A 8 4.22 -36.86 39.06
N LEU A 9 3.31 -37.63 38.46
CA LEU A 9 2.53 -37.22 37.30
C LEU A 9 1.49 -36.20 37.79
N ALA A 10 1.86 -34.93 37.84
CA ALA A 10 0.92 -33.85 38.08
C ALA A 10 0.01 -33.71 36.85
N THR A 11 -1.19 -34.30 36.91
CA THR A 11 -2.29 -34.04 35.97
C THR A 11 -2.71 -32.58 36.11
N VAL A 12 -2.02 -31.70 35.37
CA VAL A 12 -2.55 -30.37 35.05
C VAL A 12 -3.69 -30.62 34.08
N LEU A 13 -4.90 -30.80 34.63
CA LEU A 13 -6.14 -30.58 33.90
C LEU A 13 -6.13 -29.11 33.49
N ALA A 14 -5.51 -28.83 32.34
CA ALA A 14 -5.59 -27.55 31.67
C ALA A 14 -7.05 -27.37 31.30
N ALA A 15 -7.82 -26.74 32.19
CA ALA A 15 -9.11 -26.17 31.89
C ALA A 15 -8.87 -25.20 30.74
N SER A 16 -9.04 -25.69 29.52
CA SER A 16 -8.99 -24.86 28.32
C SER A 16 -10.07 -23.83 28.52
N PRO A 17 -9.76 -22.53 28.65
CA PRO A 17 -10.78 -21.52 28.82
C PRO A 17 -11.73 -21.70 27.63
N ALA A 18 -13.02 -21.86 27.92
CA ALA A 18 -14.06 -21.82 26.92
C ALA A 18 -13.96 -20.45 26.25
N ARG A 19 -13.15 -20.36 25.19
CA ARG A 19 -13.01 -19.14 24.41
C ARG A 19 -14.38 -18.89 23.83
N ALA A 20 -14.98 -17.77 24.24
CA ALA A 20 -16.21 -17.27 23.63
C ALA A 20 -16.08 -17.39 22.11
N GLN A 21 -17.10 -17.97 21.49
CA GLN A 21 -17.15 -18.11 20.05
C GLN A 21 -16.92 -16.71 19.45
N PRO A 22 -15.95 -16.54 18.54
CA PRO A 22 -15.61 -15.22 18.02
C PRO A 22 -16.87 -14.59 17.39
N ASP A 23 -17.17 -13.36 17.78
CA ASP A 23 -18.28 -12.59 17.21
C ASP A 23 -17.93 -12.19 15.77
N CYS A 24 -18.19 -13.11 14.84
CA CYS A 24 -17.95 -12.92 13.42
C CYS A 24 -18.72 -11.71 12.87
N THR A 25 -19.87 -11.37 13.47
CA THR A 25 -20.73 -10.29 12.98
C THR A 25 -20.08 -8.93 13.23
N ALA A 26 -19.71 -8.65 14.48
CA ALA A 26 -19.08 -7.38 14.85
C ALA A 26 -17.74 -7.17 14.13
N ASP A 27 -16.91 -8.22 14.01
CA ASP A 27 -15.64 -8.16 13.30
C ASP A 27 -15.83 -7.94 11.79
N ALA A 28 -16.82 -8.61 11.17
CA ALA A 28 -17.13 -8.42 9.75
C ALA A 28 -17.63 -7.01 9.46
N ASP A 29 -18.52 -6.46 10.29
CA ASP A 29 -19.02 -5.08 10.13
C ASP A 29 -17.89 -4.06 10.28
N ARG A 30 -17.04 -4.21 11.31
CA ARG A 30 -15.87 -3.36 11.51
C ARG A 30 -14.96 -3.39 10.29
N LEU A 31 -14.65 -4.57 9.77
CA LEU A 31 -13.70 -4.74 8.68
C LEU A 31 -14.27 -4.25 7.34
N ARG A 32 -15.55 -4.47 7.08
CA ARG A 32 -16.26 -3.92 5.92
C ARG A 32 -16.24 -2.40 5.95
N ALA A 33 -16.62 -1.78 7.07
CA ALA A 33 -16.60 -0.32 7.22
C ALA A 33 -15.19 0.26 6.99
N HIS A 34 -14.14 -0.42 7.49
CA HIS A 34 -12.75 -0.04 7.23
C HIS A 34 -12.40 -0.09 5.74
N LEU A 35 -12.75 -1.18 5.04
CA LEU A 35 -12.45 -1.33 3.62
C LEU A 35 -13.21 -0.32 2.75
N GLU A 36 -14.46 -0.01 3.07
CA GLU A 36 -15.23 1.04 2.39
C GLU A 36 -14.62 2.43 2.60
N GLN A 37 -14.12 2.72 3.81
CA GLN A 37 -13.39 3.97 4.06
C GLN A 37 -12.07 4.00 3.28
N ALA A 38 -11.34 2.89 3.22
CA ALA A 38 -10.10 2.78 2.47
C ALA A 38 -10.32 2.95 0.96
N ASP A 39 -11.44 2.44 0.43
CA ASP A 39 -11.82 2.60 -0.97
C ASP A 39 -12.02 4.08 -1.33
N ARG A 40 -12.86 4.78 -0.55
CA ARG A 40 -13.10 6.22 -0.74
C ARG A 40 -11.82 7.06 -0.63
N ALA A 41 -10.98 6.76 0.36
CA ALA A 41 -9.71 7.48 0.55
C ALA A 41 -8.75 7.26 -0.63
N THR A 42 -8.65 6.01 -1.09
CA THR A 42 -7.83 5.61 -2.23
C THR A 42 -8.32 6.26 -3.52
N PHE A 43 -9.62 6.26 -3.77
CA PHE A 43 -10.23 6.91 -4.93
C PHE A 43 -9.92 8.41 -4.97
N ARG A 44 -10.12 9.12 -3.85
CA ARG A 44 -9.80 10.55 -3.73
C ARG A 44 -8.32 10.82 -3.99
N TRP A 45 -7.44 10.05 -3.35
CA TRP A 45 -6.00 10.21 -3.53
C TRP A 45 -5.56 9.97 -4.98
N ASN A 46 -6.03 8.90 -5.64
CA ASN A 46 -5.73 8.64 -7.04
C ASN A 46 -6.20 9.78 -7.95
N THR A 47 -7.43 10.25 -7.76
CA THR A 47 -8.02 11.32 -8.57
C THR A 47 -7.27 12.63 -8.40
N THR A 48 -7.01 13.06 -7.16
CA THR A 48 -6.28 14.30 -6.87
C THR A 48 -4.91 14.29 -7.53
N TRP A 49 -4.13 13.22 -7.35
CA TRP A 49 -2.78 13.15 -7.91
C TRP A 49 -2.79 12.97 -9.44
N ALA A 50 -3.77 12.27 -10.01
CA ALA A 50 -3.94 12.21 -11.46
C ALA A 50 -4.19 13.61 -12.05
N ILE A 51 -5.09 14.41 -11.46
CA ILE A 51 -5.37 15.78 -11.92
C ILE A 51 -4.11 16.65 -11.82
N LEU A 52 -3.40 16.60 -10.69
CA LEU A 52 -2.18 17.39 -10.48
C LEU A 52 -1.09 17.03 -11.49
N PHE A 53 -0.82 15.73 -11.70
CA PHE A 53 0.18 15.29 -12.67
C PHE A 53 -0.25 15.55 -14.11
N GLY A 54 -1.54 15.41 -14.45
CA GLY A 54 -2.06 15.77 -15.76
C GLY A 54 -1.93 17.26 -16.05
N THR A 55 -2.29 18.11 -15.10
CA THR A 55 -2.15 19.57 -15.21
C THR A 55 -0.68 19.96 -15.34
N ALA A 56 0.21 19.36 -14.55
CA ALA A 56 1.64 19.59 -14.65
C ALA A 56 2.19 19.15 -16.02
N ALA A 57 1.79 17.98 -16.53
CA ALA A 57 2.23 17.49 -17.84
C ALA A 57 1.83 18.46 -18.96
N VAL A 58 0.55 18.86 -19.00
CA VAL A 58 0.04 19.80 -20.01
C VAL A 58 0.70 21.16 -19.87
N GLY A 59 0.78 21.71 -18.66
CA GLY A 59 1.40 23.02 -18.41
C GLY A 59 2.86 23.08 -18.86
N GLN A 60 3.64 22.03 -18.59
CA GLN A 60 5.04 21.96 -19.00
C GLN A 60 5.19 21.87 -20.53
N VAL A 61 4.34 21.09 -21.22
CA VAL A 61 4.33 21.03 -22.69
C VAL A 61 3.94 22.38 -23.30
N VAL A 62 2.91 23.05 -22.76
CA VAL A 62 2.48 24.36 -23.24
C VAL A 62 3.63 25.36 -23.12
N LEU A 63 4.27 25.47 -21.95
CA LEU A 63 5.41 26.37 -21.75
C LEU A 63 6.58 26.07 -22.71
N ALA A 64 6.84 24.79 -22.99
CA ALA A 64 7.88 24.38 -23.95
C ALA A 64 7.56 24.78 -25.39
N VAL A 65 6.29 24.66 -25.81
CA VAL A 65 5.85 24.95 -27.18
C VAL A 65 5.69 26.46 -27.41
N THR A 66 5.22 27.20 -26.41
CA THR A 66 5.04 28.65 -26.51
C THR A 66 6.31 29.44 -26.21
N GLU A 67 7.41 28.75 -25.88
CA GLU A 67 8.70 29.37 -25.54
C GLU A 67 8.60 30.39 -24.39
N ILE A 68 7.70 30.15 -23.44
CA ILE A 68 7.46 31.07 -22.31
C ILE A 68 8.36 30.68 -21.14
N LYS A 69 9.22 31.60 -20.70
CA LYS A 69 9.97 31.52 -19.45
C LYS A 69 9.64 32.75 -18.58
N PRO A 70 8.86 32.60 -17.50
CA PRO A 70 8.37 33.75 -16.72
C PRO A 70 9.45 34.67 -16.15
N PHE A 71 10.67 34.15 -15.95
CA PHE A 71 11.76 34.84 -15.25
C PHE A 71 13.07 34.88 -16.06
N GLY A 72 13.03 34.92 -17.39
CA GLY A 72 14.24 35.09 -18.19
C GLY A 72 14.08 34.80 -19.68
N THR A 73 15.20 34.63 -20.36
CA THR A 73 15.25 34.25 -21.78
C THR A 73 15.05 32.74 -21.94
N PHE A 74 14.18 32.37 -22.89
CA PHE A 74 13.96 30.98 -23.26
C PHE A 74 15.17 30.47 -24.06
N ASP A 75 15.70 29.33 -23.65
CA ASP A 75 16.85 28.67 -24.26
C ASP A 75 16.60 27.16 -24.40
N ALA A 76 17.52 26.47 -25.08
CA ALA A 76 17.41 25.02 -25.29
C ALA A 76 17.39 24.23 -23.97
N ALA A 77 18.10 24.70 -22.94
CA ALA A 77 18.13 24.08 -21.62
C ALA A 77 16.77 24.15 -20.90
N THR A 78 16.11 25.30 -20.99
CA THR A 78 14.76 25.51 -20.45
C THR A 78 13.75 24.62 -21.17
N ARG A 79 13.83 24.56 -22.50
CA ARG A 79 12.96 23.69 -23.32
C ARG A 79 13.10 22.22 -22.93
N ASP A 80 14.33 21.72 -22.84
CA ASP A 80 14.60 20.33 -22.46
C ASP A 80 14.14 20.03 -21.02
N THR A 81 14.32 21.00 -20.10
CA THR A 81 13.82 20.90 -18.72
C THR A 81 12.30 20.73 -18.68
N TYR A 82 11.56 21.51 -19.48
CA TYR A 82 10.11 21.39 -19.58
C TYR A 82 9.67 20.05 -20.18
N TYR A 83 10.33 19.54 -21.23
CA TYR A 83 10.02 18.23 -21.79
C TYR A 83 10.32 17.08 -20.82
N VAL A 84 11.45 17.14 -20.09
CA VAL A 84 11.77 16.15 -19.05
C VAL A 84 10.75 16.21 -17.91
N GLY A 85 10.37 17.41 -17.47
CA GLY A 85 9.32 17.62 -16.48
C GLY A 85 7.97 17.05 -16.92
N ALA A 86 7.54 17.37 -18.15
CA ALA A 86 6.31 16.86 -18.76
C ALA A 86 6.31 15.32 -18.85
N THR A 87 7.44 14.73 -19.24
CA THR A 87 7.59 13.27 -19.34
C THR A 87 7.41 12.62 -17.97
N LYS A 88 8.07 13.14 -16.92
CA LYS A 88 7.93 12.64 -15.55
C LYS A 88 6.50 12.74 -15.04
N ALA A 89 5.86 13.89 -15.27
CA ALA A 89 4.47 14.11 -14.88
C ALA A 89 3.52 13.15 -15.62
N THR A 90 3.77 12.91 -16.92
CA THR A 90 2.99 11.95 -17.72
C THR A 90 3.14 10.53 -17.21
N LEU A 91 4.36 10.10 -16.86
CA LEU A 91 4.60 8.79 -16.25
C LEU A 91 3.86 8.67 -14.91
N ALA A 92 3.94 9.69 -14.06
CA ALA A 92 3.24 9.71 -12.79
C ALA A 92 1.71 9.63 -12.97
N LEU A 93 1.14 10.39 -13.91
CA LEU A 93 -0.26 10.28 -14.31
C LEU A 93 -0.60 8.86 -14.79
N ALA A 94 0.21 8.29 -15.68
CA ALA A 94 -0.02 6.96 -16.24
C ALA A 94 -0.12 5.89 -15.14
N THR A 95 0.71 5.95 -14.11
CA THR A 95 0.60 5.02 -12.97
C THR A 95 -0.75 5.11 -12.24
N ARG A 96 -1.40 6.28 -12.23
CA ARG A 96 -2.71 6.46 -11.58
C ARG A 96 -3.87 6.01 -12.45
N VAL A 97 -3.69 6.06 -13.77
CA VAL A 97 -4.71 5.63 -14.74
C VAL A 97 -4.67 4.11 -14.94
N PHE A 98 -3.49 3.54 -15.16
CA PHE A 98 -3.35 2.12 -15.50
C PHE A 98 -3.23 1.22 -14.29
N THR A 99 -2.60 1.70 -13.22
CA THR A 99 -2.39 0.92 -11.99
C THR A 99 -2.92 1.65 -10.76
N PRO A 100 -4.20 2.09 -10.76
CA PRO A 100 -4.77 2.71 -9.59
C PRO A 100 -4.75 1.73 -8.41
N LEU A 101 -4.41 2.24 -7.23
CA LEU A 101 -4.71 1.51 -5.99
C LEU A 101 -6.24 1.30 -5.94
N ARG A 102 -6.70 0.05 -5.80
CA ARG A 102 -8.12 -0.30 -5.77
C ARG A 102 -8.38 -1.28 -4.63
N VAL A 103 -9.44 -1.02 -3.88
CA VAL A 103 -9.93 -1.90 -2.83
C VAL A 103 -11.01 -2.80 -3.44
N SER A 104 -10.93 -4.10 -3.19
CA SER A 104 -11.98 -5.05 -3.61
C SER A 104 -12.79 -5.41 -2.38
N ILE A 105 -14.07 -5.06 -2.33
CA ILE A 105 -14.92 -5.34 -1.16
C ILE A 105 -15.83 -6.52 -1.54
N PRO A 106 -15.71 -7.68 -0.88
CA PRO A 106 -16.61 -8.80 -1.11
C PRO A 106 -18.08 -8.40 -0.88
N ALA A 107 -18.98 -8.99 -1.68
CA ALA A 107 -20.41 -8.86 -1.44
C ALA A 107 -20.77 -9.39 -0.03
N PRO A 108 -21.81 -8.85 0.63
CA PRO A 108 -22.32 -9.40 1.89
C PRO A 108 -22.69 -10.89 1.75
N SER A 109 -22.42 -11.69 2.79
CA SER A 109 -22.80 -13.11 2.84
C SER A 109 -23.77 -13.34 3.99
N ALA A 110 -24.67 -14.31 3.83
CA ALA A 110 -25.54 -14.75 4.92
C ALA A 110 -24.74 -15.43 6.05
N ASP A 111 -23.64 -16.11 5.70
CA ASP A 111 -22.69 -16.64 6.69
C ASP A 111 -21.64 -15.57 7.03
N ARG A 112 -21.80 -14.95 8.20
CA ARG A 112 -20.94 -13.87 8.69
C ARG A 112 -19.51 -14.31 8.94
N CYS A 113 -19.27 -15.57 9.29
CA CYS A 113 -17.90 -16.07 9.46
C CYS A 113 -17.22 -16.27 8.10
N SER A 114 -17.95 -16.75 7.08
CA SER A 114 -17.44 -16.80 5.70
C SER A 114 -17.11 -15.39 5.16
N GLU A 115 -17.97 -14.40 5.46
CA GLU A 115 -17.77 -13.01 5.07
C GLU A 115 -16.49 -12.44 5.69
N LEU A 116 -16.29 -12.69 6.99
CA LEU A 116 -15.11 -12.23 7.72
C LEU A 116 -13.82 -12.78 7.10
N ILE A 117 -13.81 -14.04 6.67
CA ILE A 117 -12.65 -14.64 5.98
C ILE A 117 -12.37 -13.92 4.65
N ALA A 118 -13.40 -13.68 3.85
CA ALA A 118 -13.28 -12.96 2.58
C ALA A 118 -12.80 -11.51 2.78
N LEU A 119 -13.33 -10.81 3.79
CA LEU A 119 -12.92 -9.46 4.15
C LEU A 119 -11.45 -9.42 4.62
N ARG A 120 -11.00 -10.39 5.42
CA ARG A 120 -9.59 -10.52 5.84
C ARG A 120 -8.66 -10.77 4.65
N ALA A 121 -9.08 -11.59 3.69
CA ALA A 121 -8.34 -11.82 2.45
C ALA A 121 -8.23 -10.52 1.62
N SER A 122 -9.32 -9.76 1.52
CA SER A 122 -9.30 -8.43 0.89
C SER A 122 -8.35 -7.47 1.62
N LEU A 123 -8.42 -7.40 2.96
CA LEU A 123 -7.53 -6.56 3.78
C LEU A 123 -6.06 -6.89 3.54
N SER A 124 -5.70 -8.17 3.48
CA SER A 124 -4.34 -8.62 3.14
C SER A 124 -3.92 -8.17 1.74
N SER A 125 -4.80 -8.32 0.75
CA SER A 125 -4.55 -7.89 -0.63
C SER A 125 -4.28 -6.38 -0.72
N ILE A 126 -5.15 -5.55 -0.15
CA ILE A 126 -4.96 -4.10 -0.18
C ILE A 126 -3.74 -3.66 0.65
N ALA A 127 -3.47 -4.29 1.79
CA ALA A 127 -2.27 -4.02 2.59
C ALA A 127 -0.97 -4.25 1.80
N ASN A 128 -0.92 -5.32 1.01
CA ASN A 128 0.22 -5.61 0.15
C ASN A 128 0.35 -4.57 -0.98
N LYS A 129 -0.76 -4.19 -1.63
CA LYS A 129 -0.77 -3.14 -2.66
C LYS A 129 -0.36 -1.78 -2.10
N GLU A 130 -0.84 -1.39 -0.92
CA GLU A 130 -0.43 -0.16 -0.22
C GLU A 130 1.07 -0.20 0.08
N ARG A 131 1.61 -1.31 0.59
CA ARG A 131 3.06 -1.43 0.84
C ARG A 131 3.88 -1.34 -0.44
N GLN A 132 3.49 -2.08 -1.48
CA GLN A 132 4.19 -2.09 -2.77
C GLN A 132 4.14 -0.71 -3.42
N GLY A 133 2.95 -0.10 -3.48
CA GLY A 133 2.75 1.25 -4.02
C GLY A 133 3.58 2.31 -3.29
N PHE A 134 3.73 2.20 -1.95
CA PHE A 134 4.56 3.12 -1.18
C PHE A 134 6.02 3.02 -1.60
N TRP A 135 6.58 1.80 -1.64
CA TRP A 135 7.99 1.61 -1.98
C TRP A 135 8.29 1.88 -3.45
N LEU A 136 7.39 1.49 -4.36
CA LEU A 136 7.51 1.83 -5.78
C LEU A 136 7.43 3.35 -5.99
N GLY A 137 6.51 4.04 -5.33
CA GLY A 137 6.41 5.49 -5.39
C GLY A 137 7.64 6.19 -4.82
N HIS A 138 8.13 5.74 -3.66
CA HIS A 138 9.29 6.33 -2.99
C HIS A 138 10.59 6.10 -3.76
N LEU A 139 10.95 4.82 -3.99
CA LEU A 139 12.22 4.44 -4.61
C LEU A 139 12.19 4.66 -6.12
N GLY A 140 11.09 4.28 -6.79
CA GLY A 140 10.91 4.52 -8.21
C GLY A 140 10.87 6.01 -8.52
N GLY A 141 10.21 6.81 -7.67
CA GLY A 141 10.25 8.26 -7.76
C GLY A 141 11.67 8.82 -7.59
N PHE A 142 12.43 8.36 -6.60
CA PHE A 142 13.83 8.76 -6.41
C PHE A 142 14.69 8.44 -7.64
N VAL A 143 14.67 7.19 -8.11
CA VAL A 143 15.44 6.74 -9.28
C VAL A 143 15.08 7.54 -10.52
N LEU A 144 13.79 7.76 -10.79
CA LEU A 144 13.34 8.57 -11.93
C LEU A 144 13.85 10.02 -11.83
N ASN A 145 13.83 10.61 -10.63
CA ASN A 145 14.35 11.95 -10.41
C ASN A 145 15.87 12.02 -10.65
N VAL A 146 16.65 11.08 -10.11
CA VAL A 146 18.09 11.00 -10.33
C VAL A 146 18.42 10.82 -11.81
N ALA A 147 17.74 9.91 -12.51
CA ALA A 147 17.98 9.66 -13.93
C ALA A 147 17.67 10.90 -14.79
N ALA A 148 16.54 11.56 -14.55
CA ALA A 148 16.16 12.78 -15.25
C ALA A 148 17.13 13.95 -14.98
N SER A 149 17.57 14.10 -13.74
CA SER A 149 18.56 15.11 -13.37
C SER A 149 19.94 14.82 -13.94
N GLY A 150 20.35 13.55 -13.98
CA GLY A 150 21.59 13.12 -14.64
C GLY A 150 21.56 13.38 -16.14
N LEU A 151 20.41 13.17 -16.81
CA LEU A 151 20.23 13.52 -18.22
C LEU A 151 20.40 15.03 -18.46
N LEU A 152 19.77 15.87 -17.63
CA LEU A 152 19.89 17.33 -17.75
C LEU A 152 21.30 17.82 -17.43
N TRP A 153 21.96 17.24 -16.42
CA TRP A 153 23.36 17.51 -16.13
C TRP A 153 24.24 17.17 -17.34
N HIS A 154 24.09 15.98 -17.92
CA HIS A 154 24.90 15.56 -19.05
C HIS A 154 24.73 16.46 -20.29
N ARG A 155 23.51 16.96 -20.55
CA ARG A 155 23.21 17.77 -21.74
C ARG A 155 23.48 19.27 -21.58
N HIS A 156 23.35 19.80 -20.37
CA HIS A 156 23.40 21.23 -20.10
C HIS A 156 24.39 21.50 -18.96
N SER A 157 23.91 21.62 -17.72
CA SER A 157 24.74 21.92 -16.57
C SER A 157 24.30 21.18 -15.32
N PHE A 158 25.21 21.02 -14.36
CA PHE A 158 24.89 20.46 -13.04
C PHE A 158 23.75 21.25 -12.35
N ASN A 159 23.73 22.58 -12.50
CA ASN A 159 22.71 23.44 -11.89
C ASN A 159 21.30 23.12 -12.42
N ASP A 160 21.16 22.85 -13.72
CA ASP A 160 19.87 22.48 -14.32
C ASP A 160 19.39 21.12 -13.82
N GLY A 161 20.32 20.15 -13.73
CA GLY A 161 20.04 18.84 -13.15
C GLY A 161 19.60 18.93 -11.69
N ALA A 162 20.31 19.71 -10.88
CA ALA A 162 20.02 19.91 -9.46
C ALA A 162 18.69 20.65 -9.24
N LEU A 163 18.42 21.70 -10.02
CA LEU A 163 17.16 22.44 -9.95
C LEU A 163 15.98 21.56 -10.33
N SER A 164 16.11 20.76 -11.40
CA SER A 164 15.10 19.79 -11.80
C SER A 164 14.81 18.79 -10.69
N PHE A 165 15.84 18.27 -10.01
CA PHE A 165 15.68 17.38 -8.86
C PHE A 165 14.92 18.08 -7.73
N ALA A 166 15.40 19.26 -7.32
CA ALA A 166 14.88 20.01 -6.18
C ALA A 166 13.40 20.39 -6.35
N MET A 167 12.97 20.70 -7.58
CA MET A 167 11.58 21.08 -7.86
C MET A 167 10.63 19.89 -7.91
N SER A 168 11.09 18.73 -8.36
CA SER A 168 10.21 17.60 -8.67
C SER A 168 10.23 16.48 -7.62
N PHE A 169 11.34 16.29 -6.90
CA PHE A 169 11.43 15.29 -5.85
C PHE A 169 10.44 15.52 -4.69
N PRO A 170 10.27 16.74 -4.15
CA PRO A 170 9.30 16.99 -3.08
C PRO A 170 7.86 16.68 -3.48
N VAL A 171 7.47 16.93 -4.73
CA VAL A 171 6.13 16.62 -5.25
C VAL A 171 5.90 15.10 -5.25
N GLY A 172 6.90 14.32 -5.68
CA GLY A 172 6.86 12.86 -5.63
C GLY A 172 6.76 12.32 -4.19
N LEU A 173 7.50 12.93 -3.26
CA LEU A 173 7.40 12.59 -1.83
C LEU A 173 6.03 12.94 -1.26
N ALA A 174 5.52 14.13 -1.52
CA ALA A 174 4.18 14.54 -1.06
C ALA A 174 3.10 13.57 -1.56
N SER A 175 3.17 13.16 -2.82
CA SER A 175 2.30 12.12 -3.39
C SER A 175 2.39 10.81 -2.63
N THR A 176 3.61 10.32 -2.40
CA THR A 176 3.85 9.04 -1.75
C THR A 176 3.45 9.03 -0.28
N TYR A 177 3.72 10.10 0.46
CA TYR A 177 3.45 10.19 1.89
C TYR A 177 2.00 10.50 2.23
N THR A 178 1.26 11.12 1.31
CA THR A 178 -0.20 11.32 1.43
C THR A 178 -1.02 10.10 1.00
N MET A 179 -0.37 9.04 0.50
CA MET A 179 -1.05 7.80 0.12
C MET A 179 -1.74 7.15 1.33
N PRO A 180 -2.98 6.66 1.20
CA PRO A 180 -3.62 5.84 2.21
C PRO A 180 -2.77 4.60 2.54
N ARG A 181 -2.48 4.40 3.84
CA ARG A 181 -1.68 3.28 4.36
C ARG A 181 -2.32 2.57 5.54
N ARG A 182 -3.57 2.92 5.87
CA ARG A 182 -4.24 2.45 7.08
C ARG A 182 -4.45 0.93 7.05
N SER A 183 -4.75 0.37 5.87
CA SER A 183 -4.98 -1.06 5.70
C SER A 183 -3.70 -1.87 5.92
N TRP A 184 -2.55 -1.37 5.44
CA TRP A 184 -1.23 -1.95 5.70
C TRP A 184 -0.90 -1.98 7.19
N HIS A 185 -1.16 -0.88 7.91
CA HIS A 185 -0.93 -0.83 9.36
C HIS A 185 -1.88 -1.76 10.13
N LEU A 186 -3.16 -1.78 9.77
CA LEU A 186 -4.17 -2.65 10.38
C LEU A 186 -3.83 -4.13 10.17
N TYR A 187 -3.54 -4.53 8.93
CA TYR A 187 -3.12 -5.89 8.60
C TYR A 187 -1.87 -6.31 9.40
N ARG A 188 -0.88 -5.41 9.55
CA ARG A 188 0.33 -5.72 10.32
C ARG A 188 0.02 -5.95 11.81
N ALA A 189 -0.89 -5.15 12.37
CA ALA A 189 -1.30 -5.28 13.76
C ALA A 189 -2.12 -6.57 14.00
N GLU A 190 -3.01 -6.92 13.08
CA GLU A 190 -3.94 -8.05 13.27
C GLU A 190 -3.43 -9.39 12.73
N ARG A 191 -2.46 -9.44 11.81
CA ARG A 191 -2.03 -10.72 11.20
C ARG A 191 -1.56 -11.76 12.22
N ALA A 192 -0.94 -11.32 13.32
CA ALA A 192 -0.44 -12.22 14.36
C ALA A 192 -1.57 -12.87 15.16
N SER A 193 -2.67 -12.14 15.40
CA SER A 193 -3.83 -12.70 16.11
C SER A 193 -4.61 -13.68 15.24
N TRP A 194 -4.62 -13.50 13.92
CA TRP A 194 -5.31 -14.40 13.00
C TRP A 194 -4.58 -15.72 12.77
N SER A 195 -3.24 -15.72 12.71
CA SER A 195 -2.45 -16.94 12.49
C SER A 195 -2.60 -17.95 13.63
N VAL A 196 -2.80 -17.48 14.86
CA VAL A 196 -2.99 -18.34 16.05
C VAL A 196 -4.36 -19.05 16.01
N GLY A 197 -5.40 -18.42 15.46
CA GLY A 197 -6.73 -19.02 15.36
C GLY A 197 -6.81 -20.19 14.37
N LEU A 198 -6.09 -20.10 13.24
CA LEU A 198 -6.06 -21.14 12.21
C LEU A 198 -5.35 -22.42 12.69
N ALA A 199 -4.25 -22.29 13.42
CA ALA A 199 -3.52 -23.44 13.97
C ALA A 199 -4.39 -24.24 14.95
N ILE A 200 -5.13 -23.55 15.82
CA ILE A 200 -5.99 -24.17 16.83
C ILE A 200 -7.21 -24.86 16.19
N HIS A 201 -7.73 -24.33 15.09
CA HIS A 201 -8.84 -24.95 14.37
C HIS A 201 -8.40 -26.23 13.62
N SER A 202 -7.20 -26.22 13.05
CA SER A 202 -6.61 -27.37 12.36
C SER A 202 -6.28 -28.53 13.31
N GLU A 203 -5.76 -28.25 14.51
CA GLU A 203 -5.53 -29.30 15.52
C GLU A 203 -6.83 -29.93 15.98
N ARG A 204 -7.88 -29.11 16.20
CA ARG A 204 -9.18 -29.61 16.67
C ARG A 204 -9.89 -30.50 15.65
N THR A 205 -9.70 -30.24 14.35
CA THR A 205 -10.18 -31.13 13.29
C THR A 205 -9.39 -32.43 13.22
N MET A 206 -8.07 -32.39 13.46
CA MET A 206 -7.25 -33.61 13.53
C MET A 206 -7.60 -34.50 14.73
N PHE A 207 -7.84 -33.92 15.91
CA PHE A 207 -8.23 -34.69 17.10
C PHE A 207 -9.63 -35.30 17.01
N SER A 208 -10.58 -34.65 16.33
CA SER A 208 -11.94 -35.19 16.14
C SER A 208 -11.96 -36.41 15.22
N LEU A 209 -11.00 -36.55 14.30
CA LEU A 209 -10.90 -37.70 13.39
C LEU A 209 -10.18 -38.90 14.02
N SER A 210 -9.50 -38.72 15.15
CA SER A 210 -8.74 -39.77 15.84
C SER A 210 -9.55 -40.53 16.91
N GLY A 211 -10.78 -40.10 17.21
CA GLY A 211 -11.61 -40.66 18.29
C GLY A 211 -12.69 -41.66 17.86
N GLU A 212 -12.77 -42.01 16.58
CA GLU A 212 -13.77 -42.95 16.03
C GLU A 212 -13.13 -44.25 15.52
N ILE A 213 -12.18 -44.82 16.26
CA ILE A 213 -11.66 -46.19 16.02
C ILE A 213 -11.85 -47.04 17.26
#